data_AF-A0A6L8EBI9-F1
#
_entry.id   AF-A0A6L8EBI9-F1
#
_cell.length_a   1.000
_cell.length_b   1.000
_cell.length_c   1.000
_cell.angle_alpha   90.00
_cell.angle_beta   90.00
_cell.angle_gamma   90.00
#
_symmetry.space_group_name_H-M   'P 1'
#
loop_
_entity.id
_entity.type
_entity.pdbx_description
1 polymer ?
#
loop_
_entity_poly.entity_id
_entity_poly.type
_entity_poly.pdbx_seq_one_letter_code
_entity_poly.pdbx_strand_id
1 'polypeptide(L)'
;MLEYDVINAGVAVDALGKLNRANVGAPNQRLRAAAGASWSLGGVQVTGLLRHVGGYEDDAGGSIDGFTTLDLNARWPLGGLVGDRFDAHVTLGAANLLDEDPPFVNIAGSYDPRSSDPRGRRLFLSLELRR
;
A
#
# COMPACT_ATOMS: atom_id res chain seq x y z
N MET A 1 2.15 11.44 -14.47
CA MET A 1 2.85 12.74 -14.36
C MET A 1 4.14 12.58 -15.15
N LEU A 2 4.36 13.40 -16.18
CA LEU A 2 5.49 13.22 -17.11
C LEU A 2 6.75 13.98 -16.68
N GLU A 3 6.62 14.93 -15.75
CA GLU A 3 7.71 15.80 -15.29
C GLU A 3 7.45 16.20 -13.83
N TYR A 4 8.50 16.29 -13.02
CA TYR A 4 8.43 16.75 -11.64
C TYR A 4 9.74 17.46 -11.32
N ASP A 5 9.76 18.76 -11.57
CA ASP A 5 10.92 19.59 -11.34
C ASP A 5 10.78 20.40 -10.07
N VAL A 6 11.89 20.58 -9.36
CA VAL A 6 11.97 21.43 -8.17
C VAL A 6 13.10 22.43 -8.30
N ILE A 7 12.93 23.62 -7.73
CA ILE A 7 14.00 24.61 -7.65
C ILE A 7 14.71 24.44 -6.31
N ASN A 8 15.99 24.05 -6.36
CA ASN A 8 16.86 23.95 -5.19
C ASN A 8 18.01 24.95 -5.33
N ALA A 9 18.13 25.89 -4.39
CA ALA A 9 19.12 26.97 -4.43
C ALA A 9 19.16 27.75 -5.77
N GLY A 10 18.02 27.95 -6.41
CA GLY A 10 17.91 28.65 -7.70
C GLY A 10 18.22 27.80 -8.93
N VAL A 11 18.54 26.51 -8.76
CA VAL A 11 18.80 25.55 -9.83
C VAL A 11 17.61 24.61 -10.00
N ALA A 12 17.18 24.39 -11.24
CA ALA A 12 16.17 23.39 -11.56
C ALA A 12 16.75 21.98 -11.46
N VAL A 13 16.05 21.10 -10.75
CA VAL A 13 16.42 19.70 -10.54
C VAL A 13 15.26 18.82 -10.98
N ASP A 14 15.51 17.88 -11.89
CA ASP A 14 14.57 16.78 -12.18
C ASP A 14 14.47 15.91 -10.93
N ALA A 15 13.34 16.00 -10.25
CA ALA A 15 13.03 15.28 -9.03
C ALA A 15 12.19 14.01 -9.31
N LEU A 16 11.83 13.74 -10.57
CA LEU A 16 11.03 12.58 -10.94
C LEU A 16 11.87 11.30 -10.86
N GLY A 17 11.31 10.28 -10.21
CA GLY A 17 11.98 9.00 -9.99
C GLY A 17 13.07 9.05 -8.93
N LYS A 18 13.06 10.02 -8.02
CA LYS A 18 14.11 10.21 -7.01
C LYS A 18 13.56 10.28 -5.59
N LEU A 19 14.42 9.94 -4.62
CA LEU A 19 14.17 10.08 -3.18
C LEU A 19 14.08 11.54 -2.77
N ASN A 20 14.78 12.43 -3.47
CA ASN A 20 14.80 13.87 -3.22
C ASN A 20 15.22 14.23 -1.79
N ARG A 21 16.14 13.48 -1.19
CA ARG A 21 16.60 13.70 0.19
C ARG A 21 17.27 15.05 0.37
N ALA A 22 18.08 15.48 -0.60
CA ALA A 22 18.77 16.77 -0.58
C ALA A 22 17.98 17.91 -1.26
N ASN A 23 16.77 17.64 -1.75
CA ASN A 23 15.95 18.59 -2.51
C ASN A 23 14.69 19.01 -1.75
N VAL A 24 14.06 20.10 -2.18
CA VAL A 24 12.79 20.58 -1.59
C VAL A 24 11.58 19.70 -1.97
N GLY A 25 11.76 18.73 -2.87
CA GLY A 25 10.73 17.81 -3.34
C GLY A 25 10.54 16.60 -2.43
N ALA A 26 9.35 16.00 -2.49
CA ALA A 26 9.11 14.71 -1.85
C ALA A 26 9.66 13.57 -2.76
N PRO A 27 9.94 12.38 -2.19
CA PRO A 27 10.16 11.18 -3.00
C PRO A 27 9.04 11.01 -4.03
N ASN A 28 9.39 10.82 -5.30
CA ASN A 28 8.40 10.73 -6.37
C ASN A 28 8.71 9.62 -7.36
N GLN A 29 8.08 8.47 -7.19
CA GLN A 29 8.27 7.31 -8.05
C GLN A 29 7.59 7.50 -9.40
N ARG A 30 8.24 7.01 -10.46
CA ARG A 30 7.69 7.09 -11.83
C ARG A 30 6.40 6.30 -12.00
N LEU A 31 6.26 5.19 -11.27
CA LEU A 31 5.09 4.33 -11.30
C LEU A 31 4.51 4.16 -9.90
N ARG A 32 3.24 4.50 -9.74
CA ARG A 32 2.41 4.08 -8.61
C ARG A 32 1.08 3.59 -9.17
N ALA A 33 0.73 2.35 -8.86
CA ALA A 33 -0.44 1.70 -9.42
C ALA A 33 -1.16 0.89 -8.34
N ALA A 34 -2.47 0.75 -8.53
CA ALA A 34 -3.30 -0.14 -7.73
C ALA A 34 -4.28 -0.87 -8.65
N ALA A 35 -4.49 -2.16 -8.40
CA ALA A 35 -5.44 -3.00 -9.12
C ALA A 35 -6.26 -3.80 -8.11
N GLY A 36 -7.58 -3.73 -8.22
CA GLY A 36 -8.52 -4.41 -7.33
C GLY A 36 -9.40 -5.39 -8.08
N ALA A 37 -9.73 -6.49 -7.42
CA ALA A 37 -10.72 -7.45 -7.91
C ALA A 37 -11.63 -7.86 -6.75
N SER A 38 -12.92 -8.00 -7.04
CA SER A 38 -13.91 -8.49 -6.10
C SER A 38 -14.70 -9.62 -6.74
N TRP A 39 -14.88 -10.69 -5.98
CA TRP A 39 -15.71 -11.83 -6.33
C TRP A 39 -16.82 -12.00 -5.29
N SER A 40 -17.99 -12.42 -5.74
CA SER A 40 -19.12 -12.69 -4.86
C SER A 40 -19.90 -13.91 -5.33
N LEU A 41 -20.15 -14.83 -4.41
CA LEU A 41 -20.95 -16.03 -4.66
C LEU A 41 -21.63 -16.47 -3.36
N GLY A 42 -22.95 -16.69 -3.40
CA GLY A 42 -23.69 -17.23 -2.26
C GLY A 42 -23.58 -16.39 -0.98
N GLY A 43 -23.52 -15.06 -1.11
CA GLY A 43 -23.34 -14.14 0.02
C GLY A 43 -21.90 -13.98 0.51
N VAL A 44 -20.98 -14.86 0.08
CA VAL A 44 -19.55 -14.71 0.33
C VAL A 44 -18.97 -13.66 -0.60
N GLN A 45 -18.17 -12.75 -0.06
CA GLN A 45 -17.43 -11.76 -0.83
C GLN A 45 -15.93 -11.88 -0.57
N VAL A 46 -15.14 -11.96 -1.62
CA VAL A 46 -13.67 -11.90 -1.54
C VAL A 46 -13.21 -10.68 -2.32
N THR A 47 -12.39 -9.83 -1.70
CA THR A 47 -11.82 -8.64 -2.32
C THR A 47 -10.31 -8.64 -2.15
N GLY A 48 -9.59 -8.52 -3.27
CA GLY A 48 -8.15 -8.35 -3.31
C GLY A 48 -7.77 -6.97 -3.84
N LEU A 49 -6.70 -6.37 -3.30
CA LEU A 49 -6.14 -5.10 -3.76
C LEU A 49 -4.63 -5.20 -3.82
N LEU A 50 -4.09 -5.26 -5.04
CA LEU A 50 -2.67 -5.18 -5.31
C LEU A 50 -2.26 -3.71 -5.42
N ARG A 51 -1.23 -3.30 -4.69
CA ARG A 51 -0.61 -1.98 -4.81
C ARG A 51 0.85 -2.14 -5.15
N HIS A 52 1.32 -1.33 -6.09
CA HIS A 52 2.70 -1.31 -6.51
C HIS A 52 3.22 0.13 -6.52
N VAL A 53 4.37 0.33 -5.88
CA VAL A 53 5.19 1.53 -5.95
C VAL A 53 6.50 1.13 -6.64
N GLY A 54 6.79 1.74 -7.77
CA GLY A 54 7.98 1.41 -8.56
C GLY A 54 9.27 1.85 -7.89
N GLY A 55 10.37 1.20 -8.25
CA GLY A 55 11.70 1.60 -7.80
C GLY A 55 12.07 3.02 -8.25
N TYR A 56 13.05 3.60 -7.57
CA TYR A 56 13.49 4.98 -7.74
C TYR A 56 14.94 5.16 -7.28
N GLU A 57 15.52 6.33 -7.46
CA GLU A 57 16.93 6.58 -7.20
C GLU A 57 17.16 7.35 -5.89
N ASP A 58 18.24 7.03 -5.18
CA ASP A 58 18.78 7.91 -4.13
C ASP A 58 19.59 9.03 -4.80
N ASP A 59 19.33 10.28 -4.45
CA ASP A 59 20.04 11.45 -4.97
C ASP A 59 21.53 11.51 -4.61
N ALA A 60 22.00 10.73 -3.62
CA ALA A 60 23.42 10.50 -3.35
C ALA A 60 24.01 9.29 -4.11
N GLY A 61 23.22 8.62 -4.94
CA GLY A 61 23.60 7.46 -5.75
C GLY A 61 23.02 6.15 -5.24
N GLY A 62 22.67 5.27 -6.18
CA GLY A 62 22.09 3.96 -5.93
C GLY A 62 20.60 3.88 -6.30
N SER A 63 20.11 2.65 -6.47
CA SER A 63 18.71 2.35 -6.71
C SER A 63 18.03 1.88 -5.43
N ILE A 64 16.77 2.27 -5.27
CA ILE A 64 15.86 1.80 -4.24
C ILE A 64 14.83 0.93 -4.95
N ASP A 65 14.63 -0.29 -4.45
CA ASP A 65 13.71 -1.24 -5.05
C ASP A 65 12.25 -0.77 -5.00
N GLY A 66 11.41 -1.40 -5.80
CA GLY A 66 9.96 -1.20 -5.74
C GLY A 66 9.35 -1.89 -4.52
N PHE A 67 8.10 -1.56 -4.21
CA PHE A 67 7.35 -2.13 -3.11
C PHE A 67 5.98 -2.59 -3.60
N THR A 68 5.67 -3.87 -3.43
CA THR A 68 4.41 -4.47 -3.91
C THR A 68 3.69 -5.18 -2.78
N THR A 69 2.44 -4.79 -2.51
CA THR A 69 1.62 -5.42 -1.47
C THR A 69 0.30 -5.92 -2.04
N LEU A 70 -0.20 -7.03 -1.50
CA LEU A 70 -1.54 -7.53 -1.76
C LEU A 70 -2.33 -7.51 -0.45
N ASP A 71 -3.42 -6.75 -0.41
CA ASP A 71 -4.40 -6.88 0.66
C ASP A 71 -5.53 -7.81 0.22
N LEU A 72 -5.97 -8.70 1.10
CA LEU A 72 -7.04 -9.66 0.83
C LEU A 72 -8.05 -9.66 1.96
N ASN A 73 -9.34 -9.61 1.63
CA ASN A 73 -10.44 -9.71 2.58
C ASN A 73 -11.45 -10.75 2.08
N ALA A 74 -11.89 -11.62 2.97
CA ALA A 74 -12.99 -12.54 2.74
C ALA A 74 -14.06 -12.30 3.80
N ARG A 75 -15.30 -12.04 3.35
CA ARG A 75 -16.46 -11.69 4.15
C ARG A 75 -17.55 -12.73 3.95
N TRP A 76 -18.13 -13.21 5.04
CA TRP A 76 -19.22 -14.18 5.05
C TRP A 76 -20.38 -13.67 5.90
N PRO A 77 -21.64 -13.87 5.48
CA PRO A 77 -22.79 -13.61 6.30
C PRO A 77 -22.86 -14.67 7.41
N LEU A 78 -23.18 -14.24 8.62
CA LEU A 78 -23.44 -15.14 9.75
C LEU A 78 -24.92 -15.57 9.80
N GLY A 79 -25.78 -14.96 8.99
CA GLY A 79 -27.21 -15.25 8.97
C GLY A 79 -27.85 -15.11 10.37
N GLY A 80 -28.78 -15.99 10.69
CA GLY A 80 -29.50 -16.00 11.97
C GLY A 80 -28.67 -16.43 13.19
N LEU A 81 -27.36 -16.70 13.06
CA LEU A 81 -26.52 -17.13 14.20
C LEU A 81 -26.49 -16.12 15.36
N VAL A 82 -26.75 -14.84 15.08
CA VAL A 82 -26.85 -13.76 16.07
C VAL A 82 -28.28 -13.21 16.17
N GLY A 83 -29.26 -13.99 15.69
CA GLY A 83 -30.68 -13.68 15.67
C GLY A 83 -31.09 -12.82 14.47
N ASP A 84 -32.35 -12.99 14.04
CA ASP A 84 -32.90 -12.38 12.82
C ASP A 84 -33.07 -10.85 12.90
N ARG A 85 -32.72 -10.24 14.04
CA ARG A 85 -32.78 -8.79 14.27
C ARG A 85 -31.56 -8.05 13.76
N PHE A 86 -30.52 -8.76 13.33
CA PHE A 86 -29.28 -8.16 12.87
C PHE A 86 -28.83 -8.78 11.55
N ASP A 87 -28.38 -7.93 10.62
CA ASP A 87 -27.55 -8.34 9.50
C ASP A 87 -26.10 -8.41 9.98
N ALA A 88 -25.54 -9.62 9.96
CA ALA A 88 -24.28 -9.93 10.62
C ALA A 88 -23.28 -10.57 9.67
N HIS A 89 -22.04 -10.13 9.77
CA HIS A 89 -20.97 -10.60 8.91
C HIS A 89 -19.67 -10.79 9.68
N VAL A 90 -18.92 -11.83 9.30
CA VAL A 90 -17.53 -12.02 9.73
C VAL A 90 -16.59 -11.76 8.56
N THR A 91 -15.48 -11.10 8.82
CA THR A 91 -14.43 -10.84 7.82
C THR A 91 -13.10 -11.37 8.33
N LEU A 92 -12.44 -12.23 7.56
CA LEU A 92 -11.03 -12.56 7.71
C LEU A 92 -10.24 -11.75 6.69
N GLY A 93 -9.26 -11.00 7.16
CA GLY A 93 -8.45 -10.13 6.32
C GLY A 93 -6.96 -10.31 6.54
N ALA A 94 -6.20 -9.99 5.49
CA ALA A 94 -4.75 -9.91 5.49
C ALA A 94 -4.32 -8.60 4.82
N ALA A 95 -3.57 -7.76 5.53
CA ALA A 95 -2.85 -6.65 4.94
C ALA A 95 -1.42 -7.08 4.62
N ASN A 96 -0.91 -6.71 3.44
CA ASN A 96 0.38 -7.17 2.93
C ASN A 96 0.53 -8.71 2.99
N LEU A 97 -0.40 -9.43 2.35
CA LEU A 97 -0.42 -10.90 2.28
C LEU A 97 0.89 -11.49 1.75
N LEU A 98 1.60 -10.75 0.88
CA LEU A 98 2.87 -11.16 0.27
C LEU A 98 4.05 -11.11 1.25
N ASP A 99 3.89 -10.51 2.44
CA ASP A 99 4.99 -10.27 3.39
C ASP A 99 6.12 -9.41 2.86
N GLU A 100 5.80 -8.48 1.95
CA GLU A 100 6.83 -7.63 1.38
C GLU A 100 7.41 -6.71 2.45
N ASP A 101 8.72 -6.74 2.64
CA ASP A 101 9.45 -5.78 3.47
C ASP A 101 9.67 -4.48 2.68
N PRO A 102 9.70 -3.31 3.35
CA PRO A 102 10.01 -2.07 2.66
C PRO A 102 11.45 -2.11 2.10
N PRO A 103 11.68 -1.57 0.89
CA PRO A 103 13.03 -1.41 0.35
C PRO A 103 13.93 -0.64 1.31
N PHE A 104 15.20 -1.08 1.42
CA PHE A 104 16.17 -0.35 2.21
C PHE A 104 16.46 1.03 1.59
N VAL A 105 16.44 2.05 2.45
CA VAL A 105 16.84 3.41 2.08
C VAL A 105 17.83 3.92 3.12
N ASN A 106 18.95 4.49 2.68
CA ASN A 106 19.98 5.03 3.57
C ASN A 106 19.58 6.39 4.18
N ILE A 107 18.55 6.36 5.01
CA ILE A 107 18.03 7.49 5.80
C ILE A 107 17.75 7.02 7.22
N ALA A 108 17.49 7.97 8.13
CA ALA A 108 17.03 7.64 9.46
C ALA A 108 15.75 6.80 9.38
N GLY A 109 15.80 5.59 9.94
CA GLY A 109 14.69 4.61 9.89
C GLY A 109 14.87 3.50 8.85
N SER A 110 15.84 3.58 7.94
CA SER A 110 16.20 2.53 6.96
C SER A 110 15.17 2.21 5.87
N TYR A 111 14.09 3.01 5.73
CA TYR A 111 13.09 2.91 4.65
C TYR A 111 12.42 4.27 4.39
N ASP A 112 11.77 4.43 3.23
CA ASP A 112 10.95 5.62 2.94
C ASP A 112 9.47 5.42 3.33
N PRO A 113 8.97 6.12 4.38
CA PRO A 113 7.59 6.00 4.85
C PRO A 113 6.54 6.62 3.93
N ARG A 114 6.95 7.35 2.89
CA ARG A 114 6.01 7.88 1.87
C ARG A 114 5.75 6.87 0.76
N SER A 115 6.56 5.82 0.68
CA SER A 115 6.59 4.92 -0.48
C SER A 115 6.41 3.46 -0.09
N SER A 116 6.58 3.13 1.20
CA SER A 116 6.49 1.78 1.72
C SER A 116 5.97 1.75 3.16
N ASP A 117 5.66 0.56 3.67
CA ASP A 117 5.08 0.34 5.00
C ASP A 117 5.87 -0.77 5.73
N PRO A 118 6.46 -0.49 6.91
CA PRO A 118 7.34 -1.44 7.61
C PRO A 118 6.58 -2.49 8.44
N ARG A 119 5.25 -2.45 8.48
CA ARG A 119 4.45 -3.26 9.42
C ARG A 119 4.28 -4.74 9.00
N GLY A 120 4.94 -5.19 7.92
CA GLY A 120 4.90 -6.58 7.42
C GLY A 120 3.49 -7.09 7.13
N ARG A 121 3.31 -8.42 7.07
CA ARG A 121 1.98 -9.06 6.96
C ARG A 121 1.19 -8.95 8.27
N ARG A 122 -0.09 -8.57 8.18
CA ARG A 122 -1.01 -8.51 9.32
C ARG A 122 -2.30 -9.25 9.02
N LEU A 123 -2.66 -10.21 9.87
CA LEU A 123 -3.94 -10.90 9.81
C LEU A 123 -4.92 -10.27 10.80
N PHE A 124 -6.19 -10.20 10.43
CA PHE A 124 -7.24 -9.68 11.30
C PHE A 124 -8.56 -10.40 11.10
N LEU A 125 -9.37 -10.40 12.15
CA LEU A 125 -10.75 -10.87 12.16
C LEU A 125 -11.64 -9.70 12.58
N SER A 126 -12.74 -9.49 11.85
CA SER A 126 -13.73 -8.46 12.17
C SER A 126 -15.12 -9.07 12.20
N LEU A 127 -15.94 -8.60 13.15
CA LEU A 127 -17.36 -8.90 13.25
C LEU A 127 -18.13 -7.59 13.06
N GLU A 128 -19.08 -7.61 12.13
CA GLU A 128 -19.96 -6.48 11.85
C GLU A 128 -21.41 -6.89 12.15
N LEU A 129 -22.11 -6.06 12.92
CA LEU A 129 -23.52 -6.22 13.27
C LEU A 129 -24.27 -4.95 12.87
N ARG A 130 -25.25 -5.05 11.99
CA ARG A 130 -26.15 -3.95 11.59
C ARG A 130 -27.58 -4.29 12.00
N ARG A 131 -28.30 -3.32 12.54
CA ARG A 131 -29.69 -3.47 13.01
C ARG A 131 -30.67 -2.90 11.99
#